data_AF-A0A660PWH9-F1
#
_entry.id   AF-A0A660PWH9-F1
#
_cell.length_a   1.000
_cell.length_b   1.000
_cell.length_c   1.000
_cell.angle_alpha   90.00
_cell.angle_beta   90.00
_cell.angle_gamma   90.00
#
_symmetry.space_group_name_H-M   'P 1'
#
loop_
_entity.id
_entity.type
_entity.pdbx_description
1 polymer ?
#
loop_
_entity_poly.entity_id
_entity_poly.type
_entity_poly.pdbx_seq_one_letter_code
_entity_poly.pdbx_strand_id
1 'polypeptide(L)'
;MSGNNSSRNLFQCVVIMVFGVLFVTVPSVLGQKTQEDIDALRERGEREGWTFTVSLNEATQYSHDQLCGLKVPPNWQEGAVFDSSSATKDLPAAFDWRNIAELPPARAQGGCGSCWAFSTIAPLECGIWIKSEEHVDLSEQWLVSCNSQGYGCDGGFLVHGYHKFKFPSTDPCGGHGAVLEADFPYVEAEPPCDCPYDHHYYIQSWAYVSGASGVPTVAQLKQAIYDYGPISVSIHVGDIMDGYSGGVFNACEVGPIDHAVALVGWDDNQGTEGIWFLRNSWGVGWGEDGYMRIEYGCCSVGYGAARVYYQPVYIKAEADLGPAPLTVDLIAETPVESLLVCNWQFGDGQTGSGDTIPHEYVLPGHYEVSATVVTPRALFDTSVQHLVSVYADTMRAATVSGAVGTEVRVDVNVHNYLDLRRIVIPFTWGDGPLYLTKDSVVTTGLRTDYFEQKTQLNDWSAERRCTWDLISSSSGSQPHLAPGDGPVLSIWFTVDSGSGVCPVSFEGYIIWDPLFETYPGEYVPVLEAGAVSSGCCIPPSVGDLDQGGGLLGFNYDGADLSLMINGLFIDPTNGWDGICLDEADIDFSAPARPVEDPMTIDGADLSLLIDALFINPANFLRNCDGTPNW
;
A
#
# COMPACT_ATOMS: atom_id res chain seq x y z
N MET A 1 -21.77 -56.01 66.14
CA MET A 1 -23.09 -55.53 65.70
C MET A 1 -23.71 -54.75 66.83
N SER A 2 -24.18 -53.53 66.51
CA SER A 2 -25.16 -52.68 67.21
C SER A 2 -25.28 -52.74 68.74
N GLY A 3 -25.18 -51.57 69.38
CA GLY A 3 -25.69 -51.37 70.74
C GLY A 3 -25.45 -49.96 71.21
N ASN A 4 -26.48 -49.13 71.14
CA ASN A 4 -26.45 -47.69 71.30
C ASN A 4 -26.59 -47.25 72.79
N ASN A 5 -25.86 -46.18 73.12
CA ASN A 5 -26.21 -45.07 74.01
C ASN A 5 -26.59 -45.26 75.51
N SER A 6 -25.77 -44.61 76.35
CA SER A 6 -26.13 -43.39 77.11
C SER A 6 -25.89 -43.49 78.62
N SER A 7 -24.99 -42.64 79.13
CA SER A 7 -24.95 -42.28 80.53
C SER A 7 -24.43 -40.86 80.76
N ARG A 8 -25.29 -40.04 81.40
CA ARG A 8 -25.01 -39.03 82.46
C ARG A 8 -24.47 -37.66 82.00
N ASN A 9 -25.28 -36.59 82.19
CA ASN A 9 -25.28 -35.62 83.32
C ASN A 9 -24.01 -34.73 83.30
N LEU A 10 -23.99 -33.39 83.47
CA LEU A 10 -24.82 -32.43 84.19
C LEU A 10 -24.21 -31.01 83.92
N PHE A 11 -24.93 -29.94 84.29
CA PHE A 11 -24.48 -28.57 84.64
C PHE A 11 -24.39 -27.44 83.58
N GLN A 12 -25.37 -26.54 83.71
CA GLN A 12 -25.37 -25.07 83.57
C GLN A 12 -24.03 -24.34 83.38
N CYS A 13 -24.02 -23.32 82.51
CA CYS A 13 -23.64 -21.95 82.91
C CYS A 13 -23.96 -20.88 81.84
N VAL A 14 -24.78 -19.92 82.27
CA VAL A 14 -24.72 -18.45 82.07
C VAL A 14 -24.47 -17.87 80.68
N VAL A 15 -25.50 -17.14 80.22
CA VAL A 15 -25.51 -16.16 79.13
C VAL A 15 -24.70 -14.93 79.50
N ILE A 16 -23.71 -14.56 78.67
CA ILE A 16 -23.15 -13.20 78.62
C ILE A 16 -23.38 -12.70 77.19
N MET A 17 -24.33 -11.77 77.01
CA MET A 17 -24.47 -10.97 75.79
C MET A 17 -23.37 -9.91 75.79
N VAL A 18 -22.41 -10.03 74.88
CA VAL A 18 -21.54 -8.93 74.47
C VAL A 18 -22.06 -8.42 73.13
N PHE A 19 -22.63 -7.21 73.13
CA PHE A 19 -22.88 -6.45 71.90
C PHE A 19 -21.53 -5.97 71.36
N GLY A 20 -20.91 -6.76 70.48
CA GLY A 20 -19.84 -6.31 69.62
C GLY A 20 -20.45 -5.71 68.36
N VAL A 21 -20.47 -4.39 68.25
CA VAL A 21 -20.64 -3.71 66.95
C VAL A 21 -19.37 -3.99 66.17
N LEU A 22 -19.41 -5.00 65.32
CA LEU A 22 -18.36 -5.26 64.34
C LEU A 22 -18.53 -4.21 63.24
N PHE A 23 -17.76 -3.13 63.30
CA PHE A 23 -17.46 -2.36 62.10
C PHE A 23 -16.63 -3.26 61.20
N VAL A 24 -17.26 -3.88 60.21
CA VAL A 24 -16.54 -4.45 59.07
C VAL A 24 -16.12 -3.26 58.22
N THR A 25 -14.97 -2.67 58.55
CA THR A 25 -14.21 -1.90 57.58
C THR A 25 -13.73 -2.90 56.54
N VAL A 26 -14.41 -2.97 55.40
CA VAL A 26 -13.83 -3.58 54.20
C VAL A 26 -12.57 -2.77 53.91
N PRO A 27 -11.36 -3.36 53.93
CA PRO A 27 -10.19 -2.63 53.48
C PRO A 27 -10.44 -2.26 52.02
N SER A 28 -10.40 -0.97 51.73
CA SER A 28 -10.36 -0.46 50.36
C SER A 28 -9.35 -1.26 49.56
N VAL A 29 -9.77 -1.76 48.40
CA VAL A 29 -8.83 -2.32 47.43
C VAL A 29 -7.83 -1.21 47.10
N LEU A 30 -6.53 -1.52 47.18
CA LEU A 30 -5.44 -0.55 47.00
C LEU A 30 -5.66 0.30 45.74
N GLY A 31 -5.91 1.61 45.91
CA GLY A 31 -5.97 2.59 44.80
C GLY A 31 -7.31 3.30 44.57
N GLN A 32 -8.41 2.88 45.21
CA GLN A 32 -9.73 3.52 45.06
C GLN A 32 -9.88 4.74 45.99
N LYS A 33 -10.60 5.78 45.54
CA LYS A 33 -10.86 6.96 46.39
C LYS A 33 -11.97 6.70 47.40
N THR A 34 -11.75 7.18 48.61
CA THR A 34 -12.72 7.18 49.71
C THR A 34 -13.44 8.53 49.82
N GLN A 35 -14.48 8.59 50.66
CA GLN A 35 -15.14 9.86 50.95
C GLN A 35 -14.17 10.87 51.60
N GLU A 36 -13.21 10.41 52.41
CA GLU A 36 -12.18 11.26 53.01
C GLU A 36 -11.27 11.88 51.95
N ASP A 37 -10.90 11.12 50.92
CA ASP A 37 -10.10 11.63 49.80
C ASP A 37 -10.86 12.70 49.01
N ILE A 38 -12.16 12.47 48.74
CA ILE A 38 -13.01 13.45 48.06
C ILE A 38 -13.18 14.73 48.89
N ASP A 39 -13.35 14.60 50.20
CA ASP A 39 -13.47 15.76 51.09
C ASP A 39 -12.16 16.57 51.12
N ALA A 40 -11.00 15.88 51.15
CA ALA A 40 -9.70 16.53 51.03
C ALA A 40 -9.51 17.25 49.69
N LEU A 41 -9.98 16.66 48.58
CA LEU A 41 -9.98 17.31 47.26
C LEU A 41 -10.87 18.55 47.22
N ARG A 42 -12.05 18.53 47.87
CA ARG A 42 -12.92 19.71 47.96
C ARG A 42 -12.24 20.85 48.72
N GLU A 43 -11.63 20.55 49.86
CA GLU A 43 -10.86 21.55 50.62
C GLU A 43 -9.67 22.10 49.81
N ARG A 44 -9.00 21.26 49.03
CA ARG A 44 -7.94 21.69 48.11
C ARG A 44 -8.49 22.61 47.03
N GLY A 45 -9.61 22.24 46.41
CA GLY A 45 -10.25 23.05 45.38
C GLY A 45 -10.72 24.41 45.84
N GLU A 46 -11.23 24.53 47.08
CA GLU A 46 -11.55 25.84 47.67
C GLU A 46 -10.31 26.73 47.82
N ARG A 47 -9.17 26.14 48.23
CA ARG A 47 -7.91 26.88 48.39
C ARG A 47 -7.28 27.28 47.05
N GLU A 48 -7.41 26.42 46.05
CA GLU A 48 -6.81 26.61 44.72
C GLU A 48 -7.75 27.35 43.75
N GLY A 49 -9.02 27.58 44.11
CA GLY A 49 -9.98 28.31 43.29
C GLY A 49 -10.52 27.51 42.11
N TRP A 50 -10.77 26.22 42.31
CA TRP A 50 -11.32 25.34 41.27
C TRP A 50 -12.73 25.76 40.86
N THR A 51 -13.02 25.67 39.55
CA THR A 51 -14.32 26.02 38.95
C THR A 51 -15.20 24.80 38.64
N PHE A 52 -14.88 23.67 39.26
CA PHE A 52 -15.55 22.39 39.09
C PHE A 52 -15.78 21.71 40.44
N THR A 53 -16.63 20.68 40.44
CA THR A 53 -16.96 19.89 41.63
C THR A 53 -16.37 18.49 41.55
N VAL A 54 -16.07 17.92 42.72
CA VAL A 54 -15.64 16.53 42.85
C VAL A 54 -16.59 15.71 43.74
N SER A 55 -16.80 14.45 43.38
CA SER A 55 -17.60 13.48 44.13
C SER A 55 -17.08 12.06 43.91
N LEU A 56 -17.52 11.13 44.76
CA LEU A 56 -17.45 9.70 44.40
C LEU A 56 -18.33 9.46 43.17
N ASN A 57 -17.85 8.63 42.27
CA ASN A 57 -18.47 8.28 40.99
C ASN A 57 -17.98 6.89 40.51
N GLU A 58 -18.29 6.50 39.28
CA GLU A 58 -17.85 5.20 38.72
C GLU A 58 -16.32 5.09 38.60
N ALA A 59 -15.62 6.14 38.16
CA ALA A 59 -14.16 6.14 38.01
C ALA A 59 -13.44 5.98 39.35
N THR A 60 -13.93 6.62 40.42
CA THR A 60 -13.31 6.55 41.76
C THR A 60 -13.23 5.13 42.37
N GLN A 61 -13.90 4.16 41.76
CA GLN A 61 -13.88 2.74 42.13
C GLN A 61 -12.71 1.97 41.52
N TYR A 62 -11.84 2.60 40.74
CA TYR A 62 -10.69 1.96 40.10
C TYR A 62 -9.40 2.68 40.48
N SER A 63 -8.27 1.98 40.42
CA SER A 63 -6.97 2.61 40.61
C SER A 63 -6.56 3.40 39.36
N HIS A 64 -5.60 4.31 39.51
CA HIS A 64 -5.05 5.09 38.40
C HIS A 64 -4.63 4.23 37.21
N ASP A 65 -3.86 3.17 37.46
CA ASP A 65 -3.34 2.28 36.41
C ASP A 65 -4.45 1.50 35.68
N GLN A 66 -5.60 1.26 36.33
CA GLN A 66 -6.76 0.61 35.69
C GLN A 66 -7.51 1.58 34.76
N LEU A 67 -7.57 2.87 35.12
CA LEU A 67 -8.20 3.90 34.31
C LEU A 67 -7.29 4.38 33.17
N CYS A 68 -6.00 4.53 33.45
CA CYS A 68 -5.01 5.22 32.62
C CYS A 68 -3.98 4.23 32.05
N GLY A 69 -4.37 3.53 30.99
CA GLY A 69 -3.53 2.52 30.33
C GLY A 69 -2.85 3.00 29.04
N LEU A 70 -2.84 4.30 28.73
CA LEU A 70 -2.17 4.75 27.51
C LEU A 70 -0.66 4.63 27.66
N LYS A 71 0.00 3.99 26.70
CA LYS A 71 1.45 3.81 26.63
C LYS A 71 1.98 4.40 25.34
N VAL A 72 2.53 5.61 25.40
CA VAL A 72 3.15 6.28 24.25
C VAL A 72 4.42 5.53 23.81
N PRO A 73 4.46 4.90 22.61
CA PRO A 73 5.63 4.18 22.16
C PRO A 73 6.81 5.13 21.89
N PRO A 74 8.07 4.69 22.10
CA PRO A 74 9.22 5.42 21.60
C PRO A 74 9.11 5.62 20.09
N ASN A 75 9.41 6.82 19.60
CA ASN A 75 9.43 7.17 18.18
C ASN A 75 8.13 6.86 17.41
N TRP A 76 6.96 6.93 18.05
CA TRP A 76 5.67 6.70 17.38
C TRP A 76 5.43 7.61 16.16
N GLN A 77 6.20 8.69 16.02
CA GLN A 77 6.17 9.60 14.88
C GLN A 77 6.85 9.04 13.62
N GLU A 78 7.71 8.03 13.74
CA GLU A 78 8.36 7.41 12.58
C GLU A 78 7.32 6.68 11.73
N GLY A 79 7.13 7.14 10.49
CA GLY A 79 6.10 6.60 9.58
C GLY A 79 4.67 7.10 9.85
N ALA A 80 4.49 8.04 10.78
CA ALA A 80 3.20 8.66 11.02
C ALA A 80 2.78 9.57 9.86
N VAL A 81 1.50 9.47 9.46
CA VAL A 81 0.90 10.39 8.50
C VAL A 81 0.40 11.61 9.26
N PHE A 82 0.91 12.78 8.90
CA PHE A 82 0.56 14.05 9.52
C PHE A 82 -0.29 14.91 8.58
N ASP A 83 -1.34 15.50 9.15
CA ASP A 83 -2.15 16.52 8.50
C ASP A 83 -1.62 17.90 8.92
N SER A 84 -0.78 18.48 8.06
CA SER A 84 -0.18 19.81 8.28
C SER A 84 -1.07 20.95 7.79
N SER A 85 -2.31 20.66 7.38
CA SER A 85 -3.25 21.69 6.95
C SER A 85 -3.44 22.74 8.05
N SER A 86 -3.38 24.01 7.65
CA SER A 86 -3.63 25.12 8.56
C SER A 86 -5.13 25.26 8.83
N ALA A 87 -5.47 25.83 9.98
CA ALA A 87 -6.84 26.30 10.21
C ALA A 87 -7.17 27.37 9.16
N THR A 88 -8.15 27.08 8.30
CA THR A 88 -8.48 27.92 7.13
C THR A 88 -9.90 28.46 7.15
N LYS A 89 -10.78 27.91 8.01
CA LYS A 89 -12.18 28.33 8.10
C LYS A 89 -12.39 29.33 9.23
N ASP A 90 -13.32 30.26 9.02
CA ASP A 90 -13.89 31.06 10.10
C ASP A 90 -14.77 30.15 10.97
N LEU A 91 -14.20 29.66 12.06
CA LEU A 91 -14.88 28.73 12.98
C LEU A 91 -15.76 29.50 13.99
N PRO A 92 -16.91 28.95 14.40
CA PRO A 92 -17.74 29.57 15.43
C PRO A 92 -17.02 29.58 16.79
N ALA A 93 -17.36 30.55 17.64
CA ALA A 93 -16.78 30.68 18.98
C ALA A 93 -17.13 29.48 19.89
N ALA A 94 -18.26 28.81 19.64
CA ALA A 94 -18.65 27.60 20.33
C ALA A 94 -19.19 26.58 19.33
N PHE A 95 -18.81 25.33 19.50
CA PHE A 95 -19.23 24.22 18.65
C PHE A 95 -19.24 22.93 19.46
N ASP A 96 -20.29 22.13 19.31
CA ASP A 96 -20.42 20.87 20.02
C ASP A 96 -21.20 19.89 19.15
N TRP A 97 -20.56 18.80 18.76
CA TRP A 97 -21.18 17.76 17.94
C TRP A 97 -22.42 17.15 18.61
N ARG A 98 -22.51 17.15 19.95
CA ARG A 98 -23.68 16.66 20.69
C ARG A 98 -24.95 17.48 20.43
N ASN A 99 -24.81 18.74 20.05
CA ASN A 99 -25.94 19.61 19.71
C ASN A 99 -26.43 19.45 18.27
N ILE A 100 -25.64 18.78 17.43
CA ILE A 100 -25.92 18.56 16.01
C ILE A 100 -26.40 17.13 15.77
N ALA A 101 -25.85 16.19 16.53
CA ALA A 101 -26.07 14.77 16.36
C ALA A 101 -26.17 14.10 17.74
N GLU A 102 -27.08 13.14 17.90
CA GLU A 102 -27.21 12.29 19.10
C GLU A 102 -26.02 11.32 19.20
N LEU A 103 -24.84 11.84 19.57
CA LEU A 103 -23.62 11.04 19.68
C LEU A 103 -23.84 9.83 20.61
N PRO A 104 -23.20 8.68 20.32
CA PRO A 104 -23.31 7.50 21.18
C PRO A 104 -22.95 7.83 22.64
N PRO A 105 -23.64 7.22 23.62
CA PRO A 105 -23.39 7.50 25.03
C PRO A 105 -21.96 7.11 25.42
N ALA A 106 -21.41 7.76 26.44
CA ALA A 106 -20.10 7.38 26.98
C ALA A 106 -20.11 5.93 27.49
N ARG A 107 -19.05 5.18 27.18
CA ARG A 107 -18.87 3.78 27.59
C ARG A 107 -18.01 3.69 28.84
N ALA A 108 -17.93 2.51 29.45
CA ALA A 108 -17.15 2.24 30.65
C ALA A 108 -16.10 1.16 30.37
N GLN A 109 -14.81 1.53 30.44
CA GLN A 109 -13.68 0.59 30.33
C GLN A 109 -13.44 -0.23 31.62
N GLY A 110 -14.07 0.18 32.72
CA GLY A 110 -13.96 -0.46 34.03
C GLY A 110 -12.51 -0.71 34.47
N GLY A 111 -12.23 -1.92 34.95
CA GLY A 111 -10.95 -2.27 35.59
C GLY A 111 -9.79 -2.55 34.64
N CYS A 112 -9.93 -2.23 33.36
CA CYS A 112 -9.00 -2.54 32.28
C CYS A 112 -8.44 -1.24 31.66
N GLY A 113 -7.11 -1.11 31.57
CA GLY A 113 -6.39 0.04 31.02
C GLY A 113 -6.52 0.18 29.49
N SER A 114 -7.74 0.15 28.98
CA SER A 114 -8.09 0.07 27.56
C SER A 114 -8.61 1.38 26.98
N CYS A 115 -8.42 2.51 27.67
CA CYS A 115 -8.74 3.86 27.17
C CYS A 115 -8.29 4.13 25.73
N TRP A 116 -7.16 3.55 25.31
CA TRP A 116 -6.62 3.63 23.96
C TRP A 116 -7.56 3.00 22.91
N ALA A 117 -8.28 1.92 23.24
CA ALA A 117 -9.25 1.27 22.37
C ALA A 117 -10.54 2.11 22.27
N PHE A 118 -11.09 2.55 23.40
CA PHE A 118 -12.26 3.43 23.44
C PHE A 118 -12.03 4.74 22.69
N SER A 119 -10.87 5.37 22.91
CA SER A 119 -10.50 6.57 22.16
C SER A 119 -10.31 6.28 20.68
N THR A 120 -9.86 5.09 20.29
CA THR A 120 -9.74 4.69 18.87
C THR A 120 -11.12 4.53 18.20
N ILE A 121 -12.10 3.98 18.91
CA ILE A 121 -13.46 3.71 18.43
C ILE A 121 -14.30 4.99 18.37
N ALA A 122 -14.17 5.88 19.35
CA ALA A 122 -15.08 7.03 19.51
C ALA A 122 -15.18 7.93 18.25
N PRO A 123 -14.11 8.38 17.58
CA PRO A 123 -14.22 9.14 16.33
C PRO A 123 -14.92 8.39 15.20
N LEU A 124 -14.73 7.07 15.10
CA LEU A 124 -15.33 6.27 14.05
C LEU A 124 -16.85 6.15 14.27
N GLU A 125 -17.29 5.77 15.46
CA GLU A 125 -18.73 5.71 15.77
C GLU A 125 -19.42 7.05 15.58
N CYS A 126 -18.82 8.13 16.09
CA CYS A 126 -19.37 9.48 15.92
C CYS A 126 -19.38 9.87 14.44
N GLY A 127 -18.33 9.52 13.69
CA GLY A 127 -18.22 9.79 12.26
C GLY A 127 -19.28 9.07 11.44
N ILE A 128 -19.57 7.80 11.75
CA ILE A 128 -20.66 7.02 11.16
C ILE A 128 -21.97 7.76 11.39
N TRP A 129 -22.29 8.08 12.65
CA TRP A 129 -23.51 8.80 12.97
C TRP A 129 -23.63 10.16 12.24
N ILE A 130 -22.58 10.98 12.26
CA ILE A 130 -22.56 12.30 11.60
C ILE A 130 -22.71 12.20 10.08
N LYS A 131 -22.21 11.13 9.45
CA LYS A 131 -22.12 11.00 7.99
C LYS A 131 -23.14 10.04 7.38
N SER A 132 -23.82 9.21 8.16
CA SER A 132 -24.84 8.28 7.65
C SER A 132 -26.14 8.29 8.45
N GLU A 133 -26.19 8.98 9.60
CA GLU A 133 -27.29 8.89 10.57
C GLU A 133 -27.57 7.44 11.01
N GLU A 134 -26.53 6.60 11.03
CA GLU A 134 -26.61 5.21 11.45
C GLU A 134 -26.08 5.03 12.87
N HIS A 135 -26.93 4.51 13.75
CA HIS A 135 -26.55 4.22 15.13
C HIS A 135 -25.84 2.87 15.18
N VAL A 136 -24.54 2.91 15.45
CA VAL A 136 -23.71 1.72 15.56
C VAL A 136 -23.08 1.63 16.94
N ASP A 137 -22.84 0.40 17.38
CA ASP A 137 -22.11 0.10 18.61
C ASP A 137 -20.94 -0.80 18.23
N LEU A 138 -19.72 -0.27 18.30
CA LEU A 138 -18.51 -0.93 17.82
C LEU A 138 -17.71 -1.53 18.98
N SER A 139 -17.09 -2.67 18.74
CA SER A 139 -16.38 -3.46 19.76
C SER A 139 -15.00 -2.90 20.05
N GLU A 140 -14.82 -2.31 21.24
CA GLU A 140 -13.46 -2.10 21.77
C GLU A 140 -12.77 -3.42 22.10
N GLN A 141 -13.53 -4.46 22.46
CA GLN A 141 -12.98 -5.77 22.84
C GLN A 141 -12.18 -6.40 21.71
N TRP A 142 -12.61 -6.21 20.46
CA TRP A 142 -11.89 -6.71 19.31
C TRP A 142 -10.47 -6.10 19.25
N LEU A 143 -10.33 -4.79 19.47
CA LEU A 143 -9.02 -4.14 19.54
C LEU A 143 -8.20 -4.70 20.71
N VAL A 144 -8.80 -4.86 21.88
CA VAL A 144 -8.13 -5.37 23.08
C VAL A 144 -7.60 -6.80 22.87
N SER A 145 -8.38 -7.67 22.25
CA SER A 145 -8.06 -9.10 22.13
C SER A 145 -7.29 -9.48 20.87
N CYS A 146 -7.50 -8.79 19.75
CA CYS A 146 -7.05 -9.24 18.41
C CYS A 146 -5.93 -8.40 17.79
N ASN A 147 -5.46 -7.35 18.48
CA ASN A 147 -4.35 -6.54 17.97
C ASN A 147 -3.02 -7.31 17.92
N SER A 148 -2.14 -6.89 17.01
CA SER A 148 -0.83 -7.49 16.77
C SER A 148 0.31 -6.75 17.47
N GLN A 149 0.02 -5.64 18.17
CA GLN A 149 1.00 -4.85 18.93
C GLN A 149 1.24 -5.41 20.33
N GLY A 150 0.43 -6.39 20.76
CA GLY A 150 0.48 -6.94 22.12
C GLY A 150 -0.08 -5.98 23.16
N TYR A 151 -0.99 -5.09 22.75
CA TYR A 151 -1.73 -4.21 23.65
C TYR A 151 -2.90 -4.95 24.30
N GLY A 152 -3.40 -4.39 25.41
CA GLY A 152 -4.54 -4.95 26.13
C GLY A 152 -4.94 -4.08 27.33
N CYS A 153 -5.36 -4.72 28.41
CA CYS A 153 -5.68 -4.10 29.70
C CYS A 153 -4.47 -3.57 30.44
N ASP A 154 -3.27 -4.11 30.17
CA ASP A 154 -2.03 -3.49 30.65
C ASP A 154 -1.67 -2.23 29.87
N GLY A 155 -2.41 -1.89 28.81
CA GLY A 155 -2.26 -0.65 28.09
C GLY A 155 -1.86 -0.78 26.62
N GLY A 156 -1.95 0.33 25.91
CA GLY A 156 -1.73 0.42 24.47
C GLY A 156 -1.67 1.86 23.97
N PHE A 157 -1.63 2.04 22.66
CA PHE A 157 -1.68 3.36 22.02
C PHE A 157 -2.82 3.43 21.01
N LEU A 158 -3.08 4.59 20.40
CA LEU A 158 -4.14 4.74 19.40
C LEU A 158 -3.85 3.85 18.17
N VAL A 159 -4.85 3.08 17.73
CA VAL A 159 -4.68 2.09 16.65
C VAL A 159 -5.74 2.20 15.55
N HIS A 160 -6.08 3.42 15.13
CA HIS A 160 -7.03 3.66 14.04
C HIS A 160 -6.74 2.88 12.75
N GLY A 161 -5.47 2.51 12.52
CA GLY A 161 -5.05 1.70 11.38
C GLY A 161 -5.71 0.32 11.26
N TYR A 162 -6.31 -0.24 12.32
CA TYR A 162 -7.12 -1.47 12.24
C TYR A 162 -8.45 -1.26 11.52
N HIS A 163 -9.00 -0.04 11.59
CA HIS A 163 -10.26 0.26 10.93
C HIS A 163 -10.06 0.66 9.46
N LYS A 164 -8.82 0.82 8.98
CA LYS A 164 -8.56 1.19 7.58
C LYS A 164 -8.73 -0.04 6.69
N PHE A 165 -9.36 0.13 5.53
CA PHE A 165 -9.33 -0.91 4.50
C PHE A 165 -7.88 -1.18 4.09
N LYS A 166 -7.42 -2.43 4.28
CA LYS A 166 -6.05 -2.85 3.98
C LYS A 166 -6.06 -4.22 3.33
N PHE A 167 -5.30 -4.37 2.25
CA PHE A 167 -5.13 -5.64 1.56
C PHE A 167 -3.64 -6.00 1.43
N PRO A 168 -3.21 -7.24 1.72
CA PRO A 168 -3.98 -8.28 2.42
C PRO A 168 -4.35 -7.84 3.85
N SER A 169 -5.40 -8.44 4.42
CA SER A 169 -5.77 -8.24 5.82
C SER A 169 -4.54 -8.48 6.71
N THR A 170 -4.31 -7.57 7.66
CA THR A 170 -3.19 -7.64 8.61
C THR A 170 -3.62 -8.14 9.98
N ASP A 171 -4.87 -8.54 10.17
CA ASP A 171 -5.36 -9.06 11.45
C ASP A 171 -5.45 -10.60 11.45
N PRO A 172 -5.34 -11.24 12.63
CA PRO A 172 -5.43 -12.69 12.73
C PRO A 172 -6.82 -13.27 12.41
N CYS A 173 -7.84 -12.44 12.23
CA CYS A 173 -9.21 -12.82 11.88
C CYS A 173 -9.54 -12.66 10.38
N GLY A 174 -8.59 -12.26 9.54
CA GLY A 174 -8.74 -12.16 8.09
C GLY A 174 -9.54 -10.95 7.60
N GLY A 175 -9.85 -10.00 8.49
CA GLY A 175 -10.64 -8.80 8.21
C GLY A 175 -9.87 -7.49 8.29
N HIS A 176 -10.59 -6.39 8.21
CA HIS A 176 -10.13 -5.02 8.50
C HIS A 176 -11.40 -4.21 8.72
N GLY A 177 -11.35 -3.07 9.41
CA GLY A 177 -12.56 -2.35 9.81
C GLY A 177 -12.96 -2.67 11.25
N ALA A 178 -14.09 -2.13 11.69
CA ALA A 178 -14.60 -2.32 13.04
C ALA A 178 -15.63 -3.46 13.09
N VAL A 179 -15.56 -4.23 14.18
CA VAL A 179 -16.51 -5.28 14.56
C VAL A 179 -17.60 -4.67 15.44
N LEU A 180 -18.82 -5.20 15.38
CA LEU A 180 -19.91 -4.75 16.25
C LEU A 180 -19.71 -5.24 17.69
N GLU A 181 -20.09 -4.41 18.67
CA GLU A 181 -20.09 -4.77 20.09
C GLU A 181 -20.99 -5.98 20.37
N ALA A 182 -22.06 -6.16 19.60
CA ALA A 182 -22.93 -7.33 19.71
C ALA A 182 -22.25 -8.65 19.31
N ASP A 183 -21.25 -8.60 18.43
CA ASP A 183 -20.54 -9.77 17.93
C ASP A 183 -19.37 -10.14 18.84
N PHE A 184 -18.64 -9.14 19.36
CA PHE A 184 -17.60 -9.35 20.36
C PHE A 184 -17.73 -8.37 21.54
N PRO A 185 -18.55 -8.70 22.56
CA PRO A 185 -18.83 -7.78 23.66
C PRO A 185 -17.64 -7.51 24.56
N TYR A 186 -17.56 -6.29 25.09
CA TYR A 186 -16.57 -5.87 26.06
C TYR A 186 -16.75 -6.56 27.41
N VAL A 187 -15.67 -7.13 27.94
CA VAL A 187 -15.67 -7.94 29.16
C VAL A 187 -14.64 -7.50 30.21
N GLU A 188 -14.04 -6.30 30.05
CA GLU A 188 -13.03 -5.76 30.98
C GLU A 188 -11.84 -6.70 31.22
N ALA A 189 -11.49 -7.51 30.21
CA ALA A 189 -10.45 -8.53 30.28
C ALA A 189 -9.83 -8.77 28.90
N GLU A 190 -8.82 -9.63 28.85
CA GLU A 190 -8.13 -10.07 27.63
C GLU A 190 -8.50 -11.53 27.30
N PRO A 191 -9.77 -11.84 26.95
CA PRO A 191 -10.07 -13.14 26.39
C PRO A 191 -9.27 -13.34 25.09
N PRO A 192 -8.91 -14.58 24.74
CA PRO A 192 -8.26 -14.87 23.47
C PRO A 192 -9.06 -14.28 22.31
N CYS A 193 -8.36 -13.81 21.28
CA CYS A 193 -9.00 -13.46 20.02
C CYS A 193 -9.71 -14.71 19.45
N ASP A 194 -11.03 -14.60 19.26
CA ASP A 194 -11.85 -15.61 18.59
C ASP A 194 -12.19 -15.09 17.19
N CYS A 195 -12.24 -15.97 16.18
CA CYS A 195 -12.42 -15.58 14.77
C CYS A 195 -13.28 -16.63 14.04
N PRO A 196 -13.95 -16.27 12.93
CA PRO A 196 -14.00 -14.95 12.27
C PRO A 196 -15.15 -14.06 12.78
N TYR A 197 -14.99 -12.74 12.63
CA TYR A 197 -16.05 -11.73 12.80
C TYR A 197 -16.20 -10.93 11.52
N ASP A 198 -17.42 -10.44 11.26
CA ASP A 198 -17.66 -9.52 10.14
C ASP A 198 -17.25 -8.10 10.54
N HIS A 199 -16.60 -7.41 9.61
CA HIS A 199 -16.19 -6.01 9.80
C HIS A 199 -17.01 -5.13 8.87
N HIS A 200 -17.94 -4.35 9.42
CA HIS A 200 -18.91 -3.62 8.61
C HIS A 200 -18.48 -2.19 8.30
N TYR A 201 -17.62 -1.60 9.14
CA TYR A 201 -17.31 -0.17 9.08
C TYR A 201 -15.83 0.10 8.96
N TYR A 202 -15.45 0.96 8.02
CA TYR A 202 -14.05 1.23 7.72
C TYR A 202 -13.75 2.73 7.75
N ILE A 203 -12.49 3.09 7.93
CA ILE A 203 -12.02 4.45 7.71
C ILE A 203 -11.31 4.51 6.37
N GLN A 204 -11.52 5.60 5.65
CA GLN A 204 -10.81 5.88 4.40
C GLN A 204 -9.36 6.25 4.70
N SER A 205 -9.17 7.12 5.70
CA SER A 205 -7.85 7.47 6.21
C SER A 205 -7.91 7.96 7.65
N TRP A 206 -6.75 8.07 8.27
CA TRP A 206 -6.57 8.82 9.51
C TRP A 206 -5.20 9.51 9.45
N ALA A 207 -5.03 10.56 10.24
CA ALA A 207 -3.76 11.26 10.35
C ALA A 207 -3.67 11.96 11.71
N TYR A 208 -2.44 12.22 12.15
CA TYR A 208 -2.21 13.08 13.30
C TYR A 208 -2.42 14.54 12.91
N VAL A 209 -3.13 15.27 13.76
CA VAL A 209 -3.36 16.71 13.60
C VAL A 209 -2.04 17.41 13.96
N SER A 210 -1.46 18.17 13.02
CA SER A 210 -0.14 18.84 13.10
C SER A 210 1.08 17.96 12.80
N GLY A 211 2.04 18.49 12.03
CA GLY A 211 3.28 17.81 11.63
C GLY A 211 4.42 17.79 12.66
N ALA A 212 4.13 18.02 13.94
CA ALA A 212 5.15 18.08 15.00
C ALA A 212 4.75 17.22 16.21
N SER A 213 5.75 16.71 16.92
CA SER A 213 5.55 16.01 18.19
C SER A 213 5.02 16.99 19.25
N GLY A 214 3.80 16.78 19.75
CA GLY A 214 3.25 17.56 20.86
C GLY A 214 1.75 17.80 20.75
N VAL A 215 1.28 18.82 21.46
CA VAL A 215 -0.11 19.29 21.41
C VAL A 215 -0.26 20.26 20.24
N PRO A 216 -1.17 20.01 19.28
CA PRO A 216 -1.46 20.94 18.19
C PRO A 216 -2.02 22.26 18.72
N THR A 217 -1.99 23.30 17.90
CA THR A 217 -2.61 24.58 18.28
C THR A 217 -4.12 24.41 18.47
N VAL A 218 -4.72 25.24 19.33
CA VAL A 218 -6.18 25.28 19.52
C VAL A 218 -6.91 25.42 18.18
N ALA A 219 -6.40 26.26 17.27
CA ALA A 219 -6.99 26.44 15.94
C ALA A 219 -6.96 25.15 15.10
N GLN A 220 -5.86 24.39 15.11
CA GLN A 220 -5.76 23.12 14.39
C GLN A 220 -6.70 22.06 14.96
N LEU A 221 -6.79 21.96 16.30
CA LEU A 221 -7.71 21.02 16.95
C LEU A 221 -9.17 21.35 16.62
N LYS A 222 -9.57 22.63 16.70
CA LYS A 222 -10.93 23.06 16.31
C LYS A 222 -11.24 22.76 14.85
N GLN A 223 -10.29 23.05 13.94
CA GLN A 223 -10.44 22.77 12.51
C GLN A 223 -10.65 21.27 12.27
N ALA A 224 -9.83 20.43 12.89
CA ALA A 224 -9.94 18.98 12.78
C ALA A 224 -11.28 18.46 13.30
N ILE A 225 -11.73 18.94 14.47
CA ILE A 225 -13.03 18.59 15.04
C ILE A 225 -14.16 18.99 14.08
N TYR A 226 -14.09 20.18 13.50
CA TYR A 226 -15.13 20.72 12.64
C TYR A 226 -15.25 19.98 11.30
N ASP A 227 -14.12 19.61 10.70
CA ASP A 227 -14.09 19.01 9.36
C ASP A 227 -14.37 17.50 9.39
N TYR A 228 -13.85 16.81 10.40
CA TYR A 228 -13.81 15.35 10.43
C TYR A 228 -14.74 14.71 11.46
N GLY A 229 -15.29 15.48 12.40
CA GLY A 229 -16.00 14.94 13.55
C GLY A 229 -15.12 14.91 14.80
N PRO A 230 -15.54 14.26 15.89
CA PRO A 230 -14.72 14.07 17.07
C PRO A 230 -13.34 13.48 16.76
N ILE A 231 -12.32 13.89 17.50
CA ILE A 231 -10.93 13.44 17.32
C ILE A 231 -10.41 12.74 18.57
N SER A 232 -9.58 11.72 18.40
CA SER A 232 -8.88 11.08 19.52
C SER A 232 -7.77 11.98 20.00
N VAL A 233 -7.62 12.11 21.31
CA VAL A 233 -6.51 12.83 21.92
C VAL A 233 -6.01 12.09 23.14
N SER A 234 -4.75 12.33 23.49
CA SER A 234 -4.18 11.85 24.73
C SER A 234 -4.04 13.00 25.73
N ILE A 235 -4.12 12.68 27.02
CA ILE A 235 -4.05 13.61 28.13
C ILE A 235 -3.18 13.03 29.25
N HIS A 236 -2.79 13.90 30.18
CA HIS A 236 -2.30 13.49 31.49
C HIS A 236 -3.44 13.53 32.50
N VAL A 237 -3.70 12.40 33.16
CA VAL A 237 -4.61 12.32 34.31
C VAL A 237 -3.77 12.43 35.58
N GLY A 238 -4.09 13.40 36.43
CA GLY A 238 -3.49 13.52 37.76
C GLY A 238 -4.40 12.96 38.87
N ASP A 239 -4.22 13.42 40.11
CA ASP A 239 -4.91 12.85 41.27
C ASP A 239 -6.35 13.36 41.48
N ILE A 240 -6.82 14.25 40.62
CA ILE A 240 -8.08 15.00 40.80
C ILE A 240 -9.17 14.54 39.83
N MET A 241 -8.80 14.19 38.61
CA MET A 241 -9.72 14.10 37.47
C MET A 241 -10.70 12.92 37.56
N ASP A 242 -10.31 11.80 38.17
CA ASP A 242 -11.18 10.66 38.43
C ASP A 242 -12.35 11.05 39.37
N GLY A 243 -12.15 12.02 40.26
CA GLY A 243 -13.20 12.57 41.12
C GLY A 243 -14.11 13.62 40.47
N TYR A 244 -13.86 14.06 39.22
CA TYR A 244 -14.65 15.11 38.57
C TYR A 244 -16.14 14.74 38.46
N SER A 245 -17.01 15.73 38.70
CA SER A 245 -18.47 15.54 38.70
C SER A 245 -19.26 16.66 37.99
N GLY A 246 -18.58 17.71 37.51
CA GLY A 246 -19.22 18.80 36.76
C GLY A 246 -18.53 20.14 36.92
N GLY A 247 -18.85 21.08 36.02
CA GLY A 247 -18.22 22.41 35.96
C GLY A 247 -17.01 22.47 35.02
N VAL A 248 -16.28 23.59 35.01
CA VAL A 248 -15.11 23.76 34.14
C VAL A 248 -13.86 23.32 34.89
N PHE A 249 -13.21 22.26 34.42
CA PHE A 249 -11.99 21.73 34.99
C PHE A 249 -10.80 22.65 34.67
N ASN A 250 -10.23 23.25 35.71
CA ASN A 250 -9.12 24.21 35.65
C ASN A 250 -7.93 23.79 36.54
N ALA A 251 -7.90 22.54 37.02
CA ALA A 251 -6.77 21.98 37.76
C ALA A 251 -5.76 21.38 36.77
N CYS A 252 -4.93 22.23 36.16
CA CYS A 252 -4.09 21.89 35.00
C CYS A 252 -2.81 21.15 35.41
N GLU A 253 -2.96 19.91 35.89
CA GLU A 253 -1.87 19.04 36.31
C GLU A 253 -0.93 18.70 35.14
N VAL A 254 0.37 18.56 35.43
CA VAL A 254 1.42 18.28 34.44
C VAL A 254 2.15 17.01 34.82
N GLY A 255 2.22 16.08 33.87
CA GLY A 255 2.83 14.77 34.07
C GLY A 255 2.90 13.97 32.77
N PRO A 256 3.27 12.68 32.84
CA PRO A 256 3.32 11.82 31.67
C PRO A 256 1.93 11.62 31.06
N ILE A 257 1.87 11.54 29.73
CA ILE A 257 0.63 11.23 29.01
C ILE A 257 0.29 9.76 29.24
N ASP A 258 -0.87 9.50 29.82
CA ASP A 258 -1.25 8.18 30.37
C ASP A 258 -2.72 7.81 30.11
N HIS A 259 -3.52 8.70 29.52
CA HIS A 259 -4.92 8.42 29.20
C HIS A 259 -5.31 8.92 27.81
N ALA A 260 -6.25 8.23 27.16
CA ALA A 260 -6.79 8.63 25.87
C ALA A 260 -8.31 8.82 25.92
N VAL A 261 -8.77 9.87 25.25
CA VAL A 261 -10.15 10.39 25.28
C VAL A 261 -10.50 10.92 23.88
N ALA A 262 -11.71 11.44 23.69
CA ALA A 262 -12.08 12.12 22.45
C ALA A 262 -12.51 13.57 22.70
N LEU A 263 -12.11 14.50 21.83
CA LEU A 263 -12.64 15.86 21.83
C LEU A 263 -13.82 15.94 20.86
N VAL A 264 -14.97 16.42 21.35
CA VAL A 264 -16.22 16.50 20.58
C VAL A 264 -16.64 17.93 20.24
N GLY A 265 -15.91 18.93 20.74
CA GLY A 265 -16.25 20.33 20.54
C GLY A 265 -15.45 21.28 21.43
N TRP A 266 -15.81 22.55 21.39
CA TRP A 266 -15.19 23.64 22.15
C TRP A 266 -16.16 24.78 22.47
N ASP A 267 -15.80 25.62 23.44
CA ASP A 267 -16.48 26.89 23.70
C ASP A 267 -15.50 27.95 24.21
N ASP A 268 -15.29 29.00 23.42
CA ASP A 268 -14.39 30.13 23.72
C ASP A 268 -14.96 31.10 24.76
N ASN A 269 -16.24 30.96 25.12
CA ASN A 269 -16.92 31.83 26.08
C ASN A 269 -16.96 31.25 27.51
N GLN A 270 -16.38 30.07 27.72
CA GLN A 270 -16.29 29.40 29.01
C GLN A 270 -14.83 29.23 29.44
N GLY A 271 -14.57 29.20 30.75
CA GLY A 271 -13.20 29.19 31.27
C GLY A 271 -12.46 30.50 31.03
N THR A 272 -11.14 30.46 31.22
CA THR A 272 -10.28 31.65 31.10
C THR A 272 -10.01 32.02 29.65
N GLU A 273 -9.63 31.05 28.82
CA GLU A 273 -9.28 31.23 27.39
C GLU A 273 -10.16 30.39 26.46
N GLY A 274 -11.11 29.64 27.02
CA GLY A 274 -11.95 28.66 26.34
C GLY A 274 -11.79 27.24 26.89
N ILE A 275 -12.73 26.37 26.53
CA ILE A 275 -12.78 24.97 26.96
C ILE A 275 -12.90 23.99 25.80
N TRP A 276 -12.45 22.76 26.03
CA TRP A 276 -12.83 21.60 25.23
C TRP A 276 -14.02 20.88 25.86
N PHE A 277 -14.91 20.35 25.01
CA PHE A 277 -15.84 19.29 25.38
C PHE A 277 -15.15 17.93 25.13
N LEU A 278 -14.89 17.20 26.20
CA LEU A 278 -14.16 15.94 26.20
C LEU A 278 -15.11 14.79 26.52
N ARG A 279 -15.14 13.74 25.69
CA ARG A 279 -15.81 12.45 25.94
C ARG A 279 -14.81 11.47 26.55
N ASN A 280 -15.17 10.88 27.68
CA ASN A 280 -14.33 9.91 28.39
C ASN A 280 -14.90 8.48 28.28
N SER A 281 -14.16 7.49 28.78
CA SER A 281 -14.49 6.06 28.79
C SER A 281 -14.68 5.50 30.20
N TRP A 282 -15.09 6.34 31.16
CA TRP A 282 -15.29 5.94 32.57
C TRP A 282 -16.76 5.83 32.97
N GLY A 283 -17.63 5.61 31.98
CA GLY A 283 -19.07 5.45 32.16
C GLY A 283 -19.82 6.77 32.30
N VAL A 284 -21.14 6.69 32.12
CA VAL A 284 -22.05 7.84 32.21
C VAL A 284 -22.16 8.40 33.63
N GLY A 285 -21.80 7.61 34.65
CA GLY A 285 -21.80 8.06 36.04
C GLY A 285 -20.63 8.98 36.41
N TRP A 286 -19.64 9.14 35.54
CA TRP A 286 -18.51 10.07 35.72
C TRP A 286 -18.77 11.41 35.04
N GLY A 287 -18.39 12.52 35.70
CA GLY A 287 -18.51 13.86 35.12
C GLY A 287 -19.93 14.26 34.74
N GLU A 288 -20.08 14.85 33.55
CA GLU A 288 -21.33 15.34 32.98
C GLU A 288 -21.84 14.32 31.95
N ASP A 289 -22.47 13.24 32.42
CA ASP A 289 -22.93 12.10 31.60
C ASP A 289 -21.80 11.42 30.80
N GLY A 290 -20.62 11.28 31.43
CA GLY A 290 -19.39 10.74 30.82
C GLY A 290 -18.54 11.77 30.07
N TYR A 291 -18.93 13.05 30.13
CA TYR A 291 -18.18 14.15 29.52
C TYR A 291 -17.54 15.08 30.56
N MET A 292 -16.59 15.87 30.10
CA MET A 292 -15.95 16.94 30.88
C MET A 292 -15.83 18.21 30.04
N ARG A 293 -15.99 19.34 30.71
CA ARG A 293 -15.54 20.65 30.23
C ARG A 293 -14.19 20.95 30.84
N ILE A 294 -13.14 21.10 30.03
CA ILE A 294 -11.76 21.33 30.49
C ILE A 294 -11.15 22.53 29.78
N GLU A 295 -10.45 23.40 30.51
CA GLU A 295 -9.80 24.58 29.92
C GLU A 295 -8.74 24.20 28.86
N TYR A 296 -8.57 25.06 27.86
CA TYR A 296 -7.49 24.93 26.89
C TYR A 296 -6.11 24.93 27.59
N GLY A 297 -5.18 24.12 27.08
CA GLY A 297 -3.81 24.04 27.58
C GLY A 297 -3.64 23.25 28.88
N CYS A 298 -4.72 22.75 29.48
CA CYS A 298 -4.65 21.94 30.70
C CYS A 298 -4.37 20.48 30.38
N CYS A 299 -3.66 19.80 31.29
CA CYS A 299 -3.46 18.33 31.26
C CYS A 299 -2.92 17.79 29.92
N SER A 300 -2.18 18.63 29.16
CA SER A 300 -1.69 18.31 27.81
C SER A 300 -2.77 17.83 26.84
N VAL A 301 -4.02 18.28 27.02
CA VAL A 301 -5.15 17.91 26.14
C VAL A 301 -4.81 18.21 24.69
N GLY A 302 -4.85 17.17 23.85
CA GLY A 302 -4.51 17.25 22.43
C GLY A 302 -3.20 16.57 22.06
N TYR A 303 -2.44 16.00 23.02
CA TYR A 303 -1.24 15.26 22.70
C TYR A 303 -1.57 14.07 21.79
N GLY A 304 -0.82 13.91 20.69
CA GLY A 304 -1.05 12.81 19.74
C GLY A 304 -2.44 12.85 19.10
N ALA A 305 -3.05 14.04 18.98
CA ALA A 305 -4.38 14.19 18.42
C ALA A 305 -4.47 13.55 17.01
N ALA A 306 -5.45 12.68 16.81
CA ALA A 306 -5.66 11.95 15.57
C ALA A 306 -7.08 12.20 15.04
N ARG A 307 -7.17 12.59 13.76
CA ARG A 307 -8.43 12.72 13.04
C ARG A 307 -8.70 11.48 12.21
N VAL A 308 -9.95 11.07 12.17
CA VAL A 308 -10.43 9.94 11.36
C VAL A 308 -11.28 10.47 10.22
N TYR A 309 -11.06 9.96 9.02
CA TYR A 309 -11.90 10.25 7.86
C TYR A 309 -12.76 9.04 7.53
N TYR A 310 -14.04 9.15 7.89
CA TYR A 310 -15.07 8.18 7.55
C TYR A 310 -15.91 8.68 6.38
N GLN A 311 -16.21 7.78 5.44
CA GLN A 311 -17.24 7.96 4.42
C GLN A 311 -18.14 6.72 4.43
N PRO A 312 -19.46 6.86 4.24
CA PRO A 312 -20.39 5.73 4.26
C PRO A 312 -20.32 4.85 3.00
N VAL A 313 -19.39 5.13 2.10
CA VAL A 313 -19.21 4.44 0.84
C VAL A 313 -17.73 4.14 0.67
N TYR A 314 -17.45 2.93 0.22
CA TYR A 314 -16.12 2.48 -0.14
C TYR A 314 -16.17 2.00 -1.57
N ILE A 315 -15.18 2.38 -2.37
CA ILE A 315 -15.00 1.82 -3.70
C ILE A 315 -13.80 0.89 -3.68
N LYS A 316 -13.97 -0.27 -4.30
CA LYS A 316 -12.91 -1.26 -4.49
C LYS A 316 -12.85 -1.66 -5.97
N ALA A 317 -11.66 -2.03 -6.38
CA ALA A 317 -11.37 -2.67 -7.65
C ALA A 317 -10.99 -4.13 -7.37
N GLU A 318 -11.54 -5.09 -8.12
CA GLU A 318 -11.07 -6.48 -8.02
C GLU A 318 -9.62 -6.64 -8.50
N ALA A 319 -9.17 -5.74 -9.39
CA ALA A 319 -7.78 -5.58 -9.81
C ALA A 319 -7.45 -4.08 -9.92
N ASP A 320 -6.52 -3.60 -9.11
CA ASP A 320 -6.01 -2.23 -9.12
C ASP A 320 -4.72 -2.07 -9.94
N LEU A 321 -4.13 -3.18 -10.38
CA LEU A 321 -2.91 -3.22 -11.18
C LEU A 321 -2.94 -4.35 -12.22
N GLY A 322 -2.59 -4.05 -13.47
CA GLY A 322 -2.47 -5.07 -14.52
C GLY A 322 -2.01 -4.56 -15.89
N PRO A 323 -1.70 -5.48 -16.83
CA PRO A 323 -1.26 -5.09 -18.17
C PRO A 323 -2.43 -4.55 -19.01
N ALA A 324 -2.16 -3.64 -19.93
CA ALA A 324 -3.11 -3.15 -20.91
C ALA A 324 -3.43 -4.21 -21.99
N PRO A 325 -4.70 -4.42 -22.38
CA PRO A 325 -5.89 -3.85 -21.75
C PRO A 325 -6.22 -4.52 -20.41
N LEU A 326 -6.60 -3.73 -19.40
CA LEU A 326 -7.00 -4.21 -18.08
C LEU A 326 -8.51 -4.02 -17.89
N THR A 327 -9.25 -5.12 -17.70
CA THR A 327 -10.66 -5.05 -17.26
C THR A 327 -10.73 -5.13 -15.75
N VAL A 328 -11.44 -4.19 -15.14
CA VAL A 328 -11.61 -4.05 -13.69
C VAL A 328 -13.08 -4.03 -13.35
N ASP A 329 -13.50 -4.90 -12.44
CA ASP A 329 -14.80 -4.79 -11.79
C ASP A 329 -14.68 -3.78 -10.63
N LEU A 330 -15.32 -2.64 -10.81
CA LEU A 330 -15.40 -1.56 -9.82
C LEU A 330 -16.68 -1.73 -9.00
N ILE A 331 -16.52 -1.82 -7.69
CA ILE A 331 -17.60 -2.12 -6.75
C ILE A 331 -17.69 -0.99 -5.73
N ALA A 332 -18.89 -0.42 -5.56
CA ALA A 332 -19.21 0.49 -4.49
C ALA A 332 -19.95 -0.29 -3.39
N GLU A 333 -19.37 -0.35 -2.21
CA GLU A 333 -19.94 -0.98 -1.03
C GLU A 333 -20.32 0.06 0.00
N THR A 334 -21.41 -0.19 0.71
CA THR A 334 -21.84 0.62 1.83
C THR A 334 -22.41 -0.30 2.92
N PRO A 335 -22.09 -0.04 4.20
CA PRO A 335 -22.81 -0.68 5.29
C PRO A 335 -24.26 -0.15 5.42
N VAL A 336 -24.57 0.98 4.79
CA VAL A 336 -25.88 1.62 4.90
C VAL A 336 -26.88 0.94 3.96
N GLU A 337 -27.90 0.27 4.51
CA GLU A 337 -28.91 -0.52 3.78
C GLU A 337 -29.86 0.28 2.83
N SER A 338 -29.51 1.51 2.43
CA SER A 338 -30.39 2.37 1.62
C SER A 338 -30.22 2.19 0.11
N LEU A 339 -31.25 2.53 -0.68
CA LEU A 339 -31.19 2.55 -2.15
C LEU A 339 -30.13 3.55 -2.62
N LEU A 340 -28.98 3.06 -3.09
CA LEU A 340 -27.94 3.88 -3.68
C LEU A 340 -28.17 4.14 -5.17
N VAL A 341 -27.76 5.31 -5.63
CA VAL A 341 -27.36 5.52 -7.02
C VAL A 341 -25.88 5.87 -6.99
N CYS A 342 -25.05 5.00 -7.55
CA CYS A 342 -23.62 5.23 -7.71
C CYS A 342 -23.31 5.64 -9.16
N ASN A 343 -22.66 6.79 -9.35
CA ASN A 343 -22.20 7.30 -10.63
C ASN A 343 -20.67 7.32 -10.65
N TRP A 344 -20.08 6.67 -11.65
CA TRP A 344 -18.64 6.48 -11.77
C TRP A 344 -18.02 7.44 -12.80
N GLN A 345 -16.84 7.94 -12.48
CA GLN A 345 -15.89 8.53 -13.43
C GLN A 345 -14.63 7.68 -13.39
N PHE A 346 -14.24 7.10 -14.53
CA PHE A 346 -13.17 6.08 -14.54
C PHE A 346 -11.75 6.65 -14.66
N GLY A 347 -11.62 7.98 -14.77
CA GLY A 347 -10.32 8.67 -14.92
C GLY A 347 -9.78 8.71 -16.36
N ASP A 348 -10.38 7.96 -17.29
CA ASP A 348 -10.02 7.93 -18.72
C ASP A 348 -10.96 8.78 -19.61
N GLY A 349 -11.86 9.56 -18.98
CA GLY A 349 -12.89 10.36 -19.64
C GLY A 349 -14.22 9.63 -19.85
N GLN A 350 -14.31 8.35 -19.51
CA GLN A 350 -15.56 7.58 -19.53
C GLN A 350 -16.27 7.61 -18.17
N THR A 351 -17.57 7.31 -18.19
CA THR A 351 -18.46 7.34 -17.02
C THR A 351 -19.41 6.15 -17.02
N GLY A 352 -19.88 5.74 -15.84
CA GLY A 352 -20.85 4.65 -15.70
C GLY A 352 -21.78 4.82 -14.50
N SER A 353 -22.70 3.87 -14.30
CA SER A 353 -23.62 3.88 -13.15
C SER A 353 -24.00 2.48 -12.69
N GLY A 354 -24.11 2.27 -11.38
CA GLY A 354 -24.45 0.99 -10.75
C GLY A 354 -23.52 0.66 -9.57
N ASP A 355 -23.96 -0.25 -8.70
CA ASP A 355 -23.19 -0.63 -7.49
C ASP A 355 -21.96 -1.49 -7.85
N THR A 356 -22.02 -2.22 -8.96
CA THR A 356 -20.89 -2.94 -9.55
C THR A 356 -20.87 -2.69 -11.05
N ILE A 357 -19.72 -2.28 -11.59
CA ILE A 357 -19.56 -1.99 -13.00
C ILE A 357 -18.19 -2.45 -13.52
N PRO A 358 -18.13 -3.29 -14.57
CA PRO A 358 -16.89 -3.57 -15.27
C PRO A 358 -16.47 -2.37 -16.12
N HIS A 359 -15.16 -2.06 -16.13
CA HIS A 359 -14.55 -1.08 -17.02
C HIS A 359 -13.23 -1.59 -17.59
N GLU A 360 -12.99 -1.36 -18.89
CA GLU A 360 -11.76 -1.77 -19.58
C GLU A 360 -10.86 -0.56 -19.86
N TYR A 361 -9.66 -0.57 -19.30
CA TYR A 361 -8.61 0.40 -19.55
C TYR A 361 -7.68 -0.10 -20.66
N VAL A 362 -7.77 0.54 -21.83
CA VAL A 362 -7.03 0.12 -23.03
C VAL A 362 -5.59 0.64 -23.07
N LEU A 363 -5.32 1.80 -22.46
CA LEU A 363 -4.01 2.44 -22.48
C LEU A 363 -3.31 2.29 -21.11
N PRO A 364 -1.97 2.18 -21.08
CA PRO A 364 -1.23 2.25 -19.84
C PRO A 364 -1.31 3.65 -19.23
N GLY A 365 -1.39 3.73 -17.91
CA GLY A 365 -1.50 4.98 -17.15
C GLY A 365 -2.01 4.77 -15.73
N HIS A 366 -1.96 5.85 -14.95
CA HIS A 366 -2.64 5.96 -13.66
C HIS A 366 -4.00 6.61 -13.87
N TYR A 367 -5.05 5.95 -13.39
CA TYR A 367 -6.42 6.41 -13.50
C TYR A 367 -7.01 6.65 -12.13
N GLU A 368 -7.36 7.91 -11.83
CA GLU A 368 -8.16 8.25 -10.66
C GLU A 368 -9.63 7.94 -10.96
N VAL A 369 -10.09 6.81 -10.42
CA VAL A 369 -11.50 6.43 -10.43
C VAL A 369 -12.20 7.17 -9.32
N SER A 370 -13.35 7.76 -9.62
CA SER A 370 -14.23 8.30 -8.60
C SER A 370 -15.66 7.83 -8.71
N ALA A 371 -16.31 7.69 -7.56
CA ALA A 371 -17.73 7.41 -7.48
C ALA A 371 -18.45 8.51 -6.69
N THR A 372 -19.48 9.08 -7.31
CA THR A 372 -20.48 9.90 -6.63
C THR A 372 -21.66 9.02 -6.24
N VAL A 373 -21.89 8.89 -4.95
CA VAL A 373 -23.07 8.20 -4.42
C VAL A 373 -24.13 9.20 -4.02
N VAL A 374 -25.41 8.87 -4.22
CA VAL A 374 -26.54 9.65 -3.69
C VAL A 374 -27.41 8.73 -2.85
N THR A 375 -27.69 9.10 -1.59
CA THR A 375 -28.59 8.34 -0.70
C THR A 375 -29.91 9.09 -0.46
N PRO A 376 -31.03 8.40 -0.17
CA PRO A 376 -32.33 9.03 0.02
C PRO A 376 -32.45 9.82 1.33
N ARG A 377 -31.61 9.52 2.31
CA ARG A 377 -31.65 10.13 3.65
C ARG A 377 -30.59 11.21 3.86
N ALA A 378 -29.59 11.28 3.00
CA ALA A 378 -28.67 12.39 2.99
C ALA A 378 -28.18 12.71 1.58
N LEU A 379 -28.29 13.99 1.23
CA LEU A 379 -27.68 14.58 0.04
C LEU A 379 -26.15 14.63 0.23
N PHE A 380 -25.49 13.49 0.31
CA PHE A 380 -24.03 13.44 0.22
C PHE A 380 -23.67 13.24 -1.23
N ASP A 381 -23.38 14.31 -1.96
CA ASP A 381 -22.51 14.19 -3.14
C ASP A 381 -21.09 13.96 -2.61
N THR A 382 -20.79 12.70 -2.31
CA THR A 382 -19.45 12.31 -1.87
C THR A 382 -18.74 11.65 -3.03
N SER A 383 -17.59 12.23 -3.40
CA SER A 383 -16.66 11.61 -4.33
C SER A 383 -15.66 10.80 -3.50
N VAL A 384 -15.59 9.49 -3.75
CA VAL A 384 -14.52 8.62 -3.23
C VAL A 384 -13.56 8.38 -4.38
N GLN A 385 -12.24 8.52 -4.15
CA GLN A 385 -11.22 8.27 -5.16
C GLN A 385 -10.51 6.93 -4.94
N HIS A 386 -10.17 6.25 -6.02
CA HIS A 386 -9.38 5.02 -6.05
C HIS A 386 -8.43 5.06 -7.24
N LEU A 387 -7.24 4.48 -7.09
CA LEU A 387 -6.22 4.51 -8.14
C LEU A 387 -6.18 3.16 -8.85
N VAL A 388 -6.38 3.14 -10.16
CA VAL A 388 -6.12 1.98 -11.02
C VAL A 388 -4.87 2.26 -11.84
N SER A 389 -3.92 1.33 -11.82
CA SER A 389 -2.70 1.38 -12.60
C SER A 389 -2.70 0.36 -13.71
N VAL A 390 -2.47 0.82 -14.93
CA VAL A 390 -2.38 -0.04 -16.10
C VAL A 390 -1.00 0.11 -16.71
N TYR A 391 -0.32 -1.00 -16.94
CA TYR A 391 1.04 -1.00 -17.50
C TYR A 391 1.08 -1.67 -18.86
N ALA A 392 2.11 -1.39 -19.64
CA ALA A 392 2.37 -2.11 -20.88
C ALA A 392 3.87 -2.28 -21.08
N ASP A 393 4.61 -2.37 -19.97
CA ASP A 393 6.06 -2.26 -20.05
C ASP A 393 6.67 -3.47 -20.76
N THR A 394 7.77 -3.21 -21.44
CA THR A 394 8.52 -4.24 -22.18
C THR A 394 9.95 -4.27 -21.69
N MET A 395 10.53 -5.47 -21.57
CA MET A 395 11.96 -5.66 -21.33
C MET A 395 12.55 -6.50 -22.45
N ARG A 396 13.55 -5.94 -23.12
CA ARG A 396 14.20 -6.57 -24.27
C ARG A 396 15.71 -6.62 -24.11
N ALA A 397 16.32 -7.78 -24.33
CA ALA A 397 17.77 -7.90 -24.46
C ALA A 397 18.15 -7.62 -25.91
N ALA A 398 19.22 -6.86 -26.12
CA ALA A 398 19.76 -6.63 -27.45
C ALA A 398 20.32 -7.93 -28.05
N THR A 399 20.20 -8.06 -29.38
CA THR A 399 20.88 -9.11 -30.14
C THR A 399 22.18 -8.55 -30.70
N VAL A 400 23.30 -9.23 -30.44
CA VAL A 400 24.64 -8.78 -30.79
C VAL A 400 25.48 -9.92 -31.37
N SER A 401 26.51 -9.58 -32.14
CA SER A 401 27.46 -10.54 -32.71
C SER A 401 28.88 -10.26 -32.23
N GLY A 402 29.64 -11.30 -31.92
CA GLY A 402 31.04 -11.20 -31.53
C GLY A 402 31.87 -12.38 -31.99
N ALA A 403 33.12 -12.13 -32.35
CA ALA A 403 34.06 -13.19 -32.68
C ALA A 403 34.54 -13.92 -31.41
N VAL A 404 34.93 -15.18 -31.55
CA VAL A 404 35.56 -15.93 -30.46
C VAL A 404 36.80 -15.18 -29.94
N GLY A 405 36.88 -15.01 -28.62
CA GLY A 405 37.91 -14.27 -27.91
C GLY A 405 37.64 -12.77 -27.75
N THR A 406 36.44 -12.29 -28.12
CA THR A 406 36.04 -10.88 -27.94
C THR A 406 35.00 -10.71 -26.84
N GLU A 407 35.00 -9.53 -26.22
CA GLU A 407 33.94 -9.09 -25.30
C GLU A 407 32.80 -8.46 -26.10
N VAL A 408 31.57 -8.84 -25.77
CA VAL A 408 30.33 -8.29 -26.34
C VAL A 408 29.48 -7.64 -25.25
N ARG A 409 28.82 -6.55 -25.60
CA ARG A 409 27.90 -5.82 -24.72
C ARG A 409 26.47 -6.09 -25.13
N VAL A 410 25.68 -6.68 -24.23
CA VAL A 410 24.24 -6.90 -24.39
C VAL A 410 23.49 -5.87 -23.56
N ASP A 411 22.80 -4.95 -24.22
CA ASP A 411 21.96 -3.96 -23.54
C ASP A 411 20.57 -4.51 -23.24
N VAL A 412 20.17 -4.45 -21.98
CA VAL A 412 18.79 -4.68 -21.53
C VAL A 412 18.06 -3.34 -21.58
N ASN A 413 17.14 -3.23 -22.54
CA ASN A 413 16.28 -2.07 -22.71
C ASN A 413 14.95 -2.31 -22.00
N VAL A 414 14.49 -1.30 -21.28
CA VAL A 414 13.16 -1.28 -20.67
C VAL A 414 12.39 -0.12 -21.27
N HIS A 415 11.18 -0.42 -21.72
CA HIS A 415 10.17 0.56 -22.02
C HIS A 415 9.13 0.56 -20.91
N ASN A 416 9.15 1.57 -20.04
CA ASN A 416 8.20 1.70 -18.94
C ASN A 416 7.24 2.86 -19.18
N TYR A 417 5.97 2.67 -18.85
CA TYR A 417 4.92 3.68 -18.96
C TYR A 417 4.62 4.36 -17.62
N LEU A 418 4.96 3.72 -16.51
CA LEU A 418 4.83 4.25 -15.14
C LEU A 418 6.22 4.48 -14.53
N ASP A 419 6.30 5.33 -13.50
CA ASP A 419 7.54 5.58 -12.75
C ASP A 419 8.01 4.30 -12.01
N LEU A 420 9.28 3.93 -12.13
CA LEU A 420 9.82 2.73 -11.46
C LEU A 420 10.81 3.07 -10.34
N ARG A 421 10.54 2.63 -9.10
CA ARG A 421 11.51 2.75 -7.99
C ARG A 421 12.52 1.60 -7.97
N ARG A 422 12.10 0.38 -8.35
CA ARG A 422 12.91 -0.84 -8.28
C ARG A 422 12.72 -1.69 -9.53
N ILE A 423 13.80 -2.29 -10.02
CA ILE A 423 13.81 -3.23 -11.14
C ILE A 423 14.67 -4.44 -10.76
N VAL A 424 14.06 -5.64 -10.71
CA VAL A 424 14.77 -6.89 -10.42
C VAL A 424 14.93 -7.71 -11.70
N ILE A 425 16.11 -7.78 -12.30
CA ILE A 425 16.36 -8.39 -13.61
C ILE A 425 17.03 -9.77 -13.45
N PRO A 426 16.25 -10.87 -13.32
CA PRO A 426 16.74 -12.23 -13.50
C PRO A 426 16.91 -12.52 -15.00
N PHE A 427 18.11 -12.89 -15.40
CA PHE A 427 18.40 -13.32 -16.75
C PHE A 427 19.18 -14.62 -16.79
N THR A 428 18.98 -15.35 -17.88
CA THR A 428 19.69 -16.57 -18.23
C THR A 428 20.35 -16.39 -19.59
N TRP A 429 21.46 -17.09 -19.82
CA TRP A 429 22.09 -17.17 -21.14
C TRP A 429 22.27 -18.64 -21.53
N GLY A 430 21.77 -19.00 -22.71
CA GLY A 430 21.38 -20.36 -23.03
C GLY A 430 22.49 -21.41 -23.14
N ASP A 431 22.04 -22.66 -23.19
CA ASP A 431 22.75 -23.94 -23.39
C ASP A 431 23.13 -24.23 -24.87
N GLY A 432 23.38 -23.19 -25.65
CA GLY A 432 23.71 -23.29 -27.09
C GLY A 432 25.15 -23.75 -27.40
N PRO A 433 25.49 -24.00 -28.69
CA PRO A 433 26.85 -24.38 -29.11
C PRO A 433 27.88 -23.26 -28.91
N LEU A 434 27.42 -22.04 -28.61
CA LEU A 434 28.25 -20.90 -28.29
C LEU A 434 28.41 -20.76 -26.77
N TYR A 435 29.65 -20.87 -26.30
CA TYR A 435 29.98 -20.74 -24.89
C TYR A 435 30.30 -19.29 -24.55
N LEU A 436 29.59 -18.75 -23.56
CA LEU A 436 29.78 -17.40 -23.05
C LEU A 436 30.12 -17.42 -21.56
N THR A 437 31.09 -16.59 -21.18
CA THR A 437 31.37 -16.25 -19.79
C THR A 437 30.83 -14.85 -19.51
N LYS A 438 30.04 -14.69 -18.44
CA LYS A 438 29.57 -13.37 -17.98
C LYS A 438 30.70 -12.63 -17.27
N ASP A 439 31.18 -11.55 -17.84
CA ASP A 439 32.28 -10.77 -17.29
C ASP A 439 31.78 -9.78 -16.22
N SER A 440 31.04 -8.77 -16.66
CA SER A 440 30.61 -7.66 -15.81
C SER A 440 29.23 -7.15 -16.20
N VAL A 441 28.63 -6.39 -15.29
CA VAL A 441 27.34 -5.74 -15.51
C VAL A 441 27.52 -4.28 -15.11
N VAL A 442 27.04 -3.36 -15.96
CA VAL A 442 27.22 -1.92 -15.76
C VAL A 442 25.92 -1.16 -15.98
N THR A 443 25.78 -0.05 -15.26
CA THR A 443 24.69 0.92 -15.43
C THR A 443 25.20 2.30 -15.86
N THR A 444 26.51 2.48 -16.03
CA THR A 444 27.12 3.79 -16.27
C THR A 444 26.67 4.36 -17.61
N GLY A 445 26.16 5.59 -17.61
CA GLY A 445 25.58 6.23 -18.79
C GLY A 445 24.25 5.64 -19.25
N LEU A 446 23.64 4.73 -18.47
CA LEU A 446 22.31 4.16 -18.73
C LEU A 446 21.24 4.92 -17.94
N ARG A 447 19.97 4.62 -18.18
CA ARG A 447 18.84 5.27 -17.50
C ARG A 447 18.80 5.05 -15.98
N THR A 448 19.55 4.05 -15.48
CA THR A 448 19.64 3.67 -14.06
C THR A 448 20.98 4.07 -13.42
N ASP A 449 21.80 4.90 -14.08
CA ASP A 449 23.12 5.26 -13.55
C ASP A 449 23.07 5.95 -12.18
N TYR A 450 22.01 6.74 -11.94
CA TYR A 450 21.83 7.46 -10.68
C TYR A 450 21.21 6.62 -9.55
N PHE A 451 20.87 5.36 -9.79
CA PHE A 451 20.26 4.52 -8.76
C PHE A 451 21.23 4.31 -7.58
N GLU A 452 20.73 4.46 -6.35
CA GLU A 452 21.55 4.35 -5.13
C GLU A 452 22.05 2.94 -4.88
N GLN A 453 21.23 1.93 -5.17
CA GLN A 453 21.56 0.54 -4.91
C GLN A 453 21.49 -0.29 -6.19
N LYS A 454 22.60 -0.97 -6.49
CA LYS A 454 22.79 -1.84 -7.65
C LYS A 454 23.41 -3.13 -7.14
N THR A 455 22.57 -4.09 -6.78
CA THR A 455 22.98 -5.30 -6.07
C THR A 455 22.81 -6.52 -6.96
N GLN A 456 23.86 -7.31 -7.09
CA GLN A 456 23.74 -8.68 -7.62
C GLN A 456 23.17 -9.57 -6.53
N LEU A 457 21.92 -10.03 -6.68
CA LEU A 457 21.25 -10.88 -5.68
C LEU A 457 21.76 -12.32 -5.73
N ASN A 458 22.03 -12.82 -6.94
CA ASN A 458 22.65 -14.12 -7.15
C ASN A 458 23.58 -14.09 -8.38
N ASP A 459 24.58 -14.96 -8.34
CA ASP A 459 25.46 -15.27 -9.45
C ASP A 459 25.63 -16.78 -9.53
N TRP A 460 24.70 -17.43 -10.24
CA TRP A 460 24.80 -18.85 -10.57
C TRP A 460 25.37 -18.99 -11.98
N SER A 461 26.52 -18.37 -12.24
CA SER A 461 27.20 -18.44 -13.54
C SER A 461 27.46 -19.88 -14.02
N ALA A 462 27.65 -20.84 -13.10
CA ALA A 462 27.77 -22.26 -13.44
C ALA A 462 26.48 -22.85 -14.03
N GLU A 463 25.33 -22.29 -13.65
CA GLU A 463 23.99 -22.62 -14.14
C GLU A 463 23.50 -21.58 -15.17
N ARG A 464 24.39 -20.68 -15.62
CA ARG A 464 24.13 -19.61 -16.58
C ARG A 464 22.95 -18.71 -16.21
N ARG A 465 22.85 -18.35 -14.93
CA ARG A 465 21.77 -17.53 -14.37
C ARG A 465 22.31 -16.45 -13.43
N CYS A 466 21.75 -15.25 -13.52
CA CYS A 466 22.11 -14.13 -12.66
C CYS A 466 20.91 -13.21 -12.44
N THR A 467 20.84 -12.60 -11.26
CA THR A 467 19.77 -11.65 -10.90
C THR A 467 20.38 -10.36 -10.39
N TRP A 468 19.97 -9.25 -10.98
CA TRP A 468 20.35 -7.90 -10.56
C TRP A 468 19.16 -7.15 -9.98
N ASP A 469 19.38 -6.40 -8.92
CA ASP A 469 18.39 -5.58 -8.25
C ASP A 469 18.85 -4.13 -8.27
N LEU A 470 18.07 -3.29 -8.96
CA LEU A 470 18.34 -1.87 -9.13
C LEU A 470 17.27 -1.10 -8.35
N ILE A 471 17.66 -0.35 -7.33
CA ILE A 471 16.76 0.48 -6.52
C ILE A 471 17.18 1.94 -6.62
N SER A 472 16.26 2.79 -7.05
CA SER A 472 16.52 4.23 -7.22
C SER A 472 16.88 4.87 -5.89
N SER A 473 16.11 4.60 -4.84
CA SER A 473 16.44 4.96 -3.46
C SER A 473 15.74 4.10 -2.41
N SER A 474 16.41 3.76 -1.31
CA SER A 474 15.79 3.12 -0.14
C SER A 474 15.18 4.14 0.85
N SER A 475 15.68 5.38 0.86
CA SER A 475 15.23 6.50 1.71
C SER A 475 14.36 7.55 0.99
N GLY A 476 14.15 7.42 -0.33
CA GLY A 476 13.44 8.42 -1.14
C GLY A 476 14.30 9.62 -1.57
N SER A 477 15.63 9.51 -1.47
CA SER A 477 16.59 10.58 -1.76
C SER A 477 16.93 10.74 -3.25
N GLN A 478 16.57 9.78 -4.10
CA GLN A 478 16.66 9.89 -5.57
C GLN A 478 15.28 9.86 -6.22
N PRO A 479 15.13 10.46 -7.41
CA PRO A 479 13.92 10.31 -8.21
C PRO A 479 13.68 8.86 -8.64
N HIS A 480 12.43 8.52 -9.00
CA HIS A 480 12.11 7.26 -9.68
C HIS A 480 12.57 7.29 -11.14
N LEU A 481 12.67 6.12 -11.77
CA LEU A 481 12.88 6.01 -13.20
C LEU A 481 11.63 6.45 -13.96
N ALA A 482 11.71 7.64 -14.53
CA ALA A 482 10.69 8.22 -15.38
C ALA A 482 10.26 7.30 -16.54
N PRO A 483 9.00 7.37 -17.01
CA PRO A 483 8.55 6.71 -18.23
C PRO A 483 9.46 6.96 -19.42
N GLY A 484 9.63 5.95 -20.27
CA GLY A 484 10.46 6.05 -21.46
C GLY A 484 11.01 4.72 -21.93
N ASP A 485 11.71 4.76 -23.07
CA ASP A 485 12.40 3.62 -23.67
C ASP A 485 13.92 3.78 -23.60
N GLY A 486 14.65 2.71 -23.28
CA GLY A 486 16.10 2.67 -23.42
C GLY A 486 16.80 1.74 -22.44
N PRO A 487 18.15 1.70 -22.49
CA PRO A 487 18.94 0.75 -21.73
C PRO A 487 18.95 1.09 -20.24
N VAL A 488 18.74 0.06 -19.41
CA VAL A 488 18.76 0.12 -17.93
C VAL A 488 19.83 -0.77 -17.32
N LEU A 489 20.38 -1.71 -18.07
CA LEU A 489 21.45 -2.60 -17.64
C LEU A 489 22.24 -3.03 -18.87
N SER A 490 23.57 -3.03 -18.81
CA SER A 490 24.41 -3.62 -19.84
C SER A 490 25.13 -4.82 -19.26
N ILE A 491 25.06 -5.95 -19.93
CA ILE A 491 25.72 -7.20 -19.55
C ILE A 491 26.87 -7.44 -20.51
N TRP A 492 28.07 -7.63 -19.99
CA TRP A 492 29.25 -7.97 -20.77
C TRP A 492 29.49 -9.47 -20.73
N PHE A 493 29.69 -10.06 -21.90
CA PHE A 493 30.05 -11.46 -22.07
C PHE A 493 31.35 -11.58 -22.87
N THR A 494 32.20 -12.54 -22.50
CA THR A 494 33.30 -13.01 -23.34
C THR A 494 32.82 -14.19 -24.15
N VAL A 495 33.05 -14.13 -25.47
CA VAL A 495 32.75 -15.24 -26.39
C VAL A 495 33.89 -16.26 -26.31
N ASP A 496 33.76 -17.29 -25.49
CA ASP A 496 34.87 -18.22 -25.18
C ASP A 496 35.21 -19.14 -26.34
N SER A 497 34.21 -19.81 -26.91
CA SER A 497 34.38 -20.79 -27.98
C SER A 497 33.04 -21.21 -28.59
N GLY A 498 33.09 -21.82 -29.78
CA GLY A 498 31.92 -22.30 -30.50
C GLY A 498 31.40 -21.33 -31.56
N SER A 499 30.32 -21.74 -32.23
CA SER A 499 29.67 -21.02 -33.32
C SER A 499 28.16 -21.24 -33.25
N GLY A 500 27.37 -20.22 -33.58
CA GLY A 500 25.91 -20.26 -33.51
C GLY A 500 25.38 -19.16 -32.59
N VAL A 501 24.20 -19.39 -32.01
CA VAL A 501 23.44 -18.39 -31.25
C VAL A 501 23.30 -18.85 -29.80
N CYS A 502 23.55 -17.95 -28.85
CA CYS A 502 23.29 -18.11 -27.42
C CYS A 502 22.22 -17.10 -26.99
N PRO A 503 20.98 -17.54 -26.69
CA PRO A 503 19.91 -16.63 -26.32
C PRO A 503 20.16 -16.03 -24.93
N VAL A 504 19.80 -14.77 -24.74
CA VAL A 504 19.77 -14.08 -23.44
C VAL A 504 18.31 -13.82 -23.11
N SER A 505 17.80 -14.55 -22.12
CA SER A 505 16.37 -14.59 -21.77
C SER A 505 16.13 -14.08 -20.35
N PHE A 506 14.90 -13.67 -20.07
CA PHE A 506 14.47 -13.20 -18.76
C PHE A 506 13.41 -14.16 -18.18
N GLU A 507 13.33 -14.22 -16.86
CA GLU A 507 12.39 -15.11 -16.15
C GLU A 507 11.33 -14.35 -15.33
N GLY A 508 11.15 -13.04 -15.60
CA GLY A 508 10.22 -12.12 -14.89
C GLY A 508 10.95 -10.91 -14.30
N TYR A 509 10.26 -9.91 -13.73
CA TYR A 509 10.88 -8.92 -12.82
C TYR A 509 9.89 -8.35 -11.81
N ILE A 510 10.37 -7.90 -10.66
CA ILE A 510 9.55 -7.25 -9.62
C ILE A 510 9.66 -5.73 -9.75
N ILE A 511 8.51 -5.06 -9.83
CA ILE A 511 8.39 -3.60 -9.64
C ILE A 511 7.94 -3.33 -8.21
N TRP A 512 8.43 -2.23 -7.66
CA TRP A 512 7.87 -1.62 -6.46
C TRP A 512 7.54 -0.16 -6.79
N ASP A 513 6.29 0.24 -6.58
CA ASP A 513 5.80 1.61 -6.74
C ASP A 513 5.33 2.14 -5.36
N PRO A 514 5.84 3.29 -4.87
CA PRO A 514 5.43 3.88 -3.58
C PRO A 514 3.99 4.39 -3.50
N LEU A 515 3.28 4.56 -4.61
CA LEU A 515 1.88 4.97 -4.57
C LEU A 515 0.93 3.83 -4.13
N PHE A 516 1.42 2.60 -4.10
CA PHE A 516 0.67 1.42 -3.67
C PHE A 516 1.15 0.99 -2.27
N GLU A 517 0.25 1.04 -1.29
CA GLU A 517 0.50 0.48 0.06
C GLU A 517 0.44 -1.07 0.06
N THR A 518 0.03 -1.69 -1.05
CA THR A 518 -0.28 -3.12 -1.16
C THR A 518 0.74 -3.89 -2.01
N TYR A 519 0.89 -5.16 -1.69
CA TYR A 519 1.94 -6.09 -2.16
C TYR A 519 2.01 -6.17 -3.70
N PRO A 520 3.22 -6.23 -4.30
CA PRO A 520 3.35 -6.43 -5.74
C PRO A 520 2.86 -7.84 -6.08
N GLY A 521 1.75 -7.95 -6.80
CA GLY A 521 1.44 -9.17 -7.56
C GLY A 521 2.58 -9.51 -8.53
N GLU A 522 2.54 -10.71 -9.13
CA GLU A 522 3.50 -11.10 -10.17
C GLU A 522 3.38 -10.16 -11.38
N TYR A 523 4.15 -9.07 -11.33
CA TYR A 523 4.32 -8.15 -12.42
C TYR A 523 5.16 -8.88 -13.49
N VAL A 524 4.60 -9.05 -14.69
CA VAL A 524 5.34 -9.64 -15.80
C VAL A 524 5.20 -8.70 -16.99
N PRO A 525 6.26 -7.95 -17.36
CA PRO A 525 6.26 -7.15 -18.59
C PRO A 525 6.11 -8.09 -19.81
N VAL A 526 5.99 -7.53 -20.99
CA VAL A 526 6.35 -8.29 -22.19
C VAL A 526 7.86 -8.51 -22.19
N LEU A 527 8.28 -9.78 -22.20
CA LEU A 527 9.69 -10.18 -22.21
C LEU A 527 10.13 -10.56 -23.63
N GLU A 528 11.16 -9.90 -24.13
CA GLU A 528 11.77 -10.19 -25.42
C GLU A 528 13.22 -10.63 -25.21
N ALA A 529 13.50 -11.89 -25.54
CA ALA A 529 14.85 -12.42 -25.49
C ALA A 529 15.73 -11.81 -26.60
N GLY A 530 16.97 -11.53 -26.26
CA GLY A 530 18.03 -11.20 -27.20
C GLY A 530 18.92 -12.42 -27.45
N ALA A 531 20.03 -12.22 -28.14
CA ALA A 531 21.04 -13.25 -28.28
C ALA A 531 22.44 -12.70 -28.53
N VAL A 532 23.45 -13.49 -28.17
CA VAL A 532 24.81 -13.32 -28.68
C VAL A 532 25.04 -14.37 -29.77
N SER A 533 25.56 -13.94 -30.92
CA SER A 533 25.93 -14.82 -32.02
C SER A 533 27.43 -14.76 -32.33
N SER A 534 27.98 -15.87 -32.79
CA SER A 534 29.37 -15.98 -33.27
C SER A 534 29.40 -16.90 -34.48
N GLY A 535 30.06 -16.44 -35.55
CA GLY A 535 30.02 -17.10 -36.86
C GLY A 535 28.79 -16.75 -37.67
N CYS A 536 28.73 -17.25 -38.89
CA CYS A 536 27.67 -16.91 -39.84
C CYS A 536 26.30 -17.43 -39.41
N CYS A 537 25.27 -16.60 -39.61
CA CYS A 537 23.90 -16.86 -39.15
C CYS A 537 23.24 -18.08 -39.83
N ILE A 538 23.89 -18.69 -40.83
CA ILE A 538 23.41 -19.87 -41.54
C ILE A 538 24.50 -20.97 -41.50
N PRO A 539 24.20 -22.19 -41.01
CA PRO A 539 25.12 -23.33 -41.10
C PRO A 539 25.53 -23.59 -42.57
N PRO A 540 26.78 -23.97 -42.87
CA PRO A 540 27.21 -24.34 -44.24
C PRO A 540 26.42 -25.51 -44.87
N SER A 541 25.56 -26.18 -44.09
CA SER A 541 24.80 -27.37 -44.47
C SER A 541 23.31 -27.11 -44.76
N VAL A 542 22.83 -25.86 -44.74
CA VAL A 542 21.43 -25.55 -45.15
C VAL A 542 21.30 -25.16 -46.62
N GLY A 543 22.39 -25.28 -47.40
CA GLY A 543 22.44 -25.00 -48.84
C GLY A 543 22.60 -26.27 -49.67
N ASP A 544 21.55 -27.08 -49.75
CA ASP A 544 21.52 -28.19 -50.69
C ASP A 544 20.10 -28.47 -51.20
N LEU A 545 19.89 -28.20 -52.50
CA LEU A 545 18.63 -28.47 -53.19
C LEU A 545 18.69 -29.79 -54.00
N ASP A 546 19.80 -30.54 -54.03
CA ASP A 546 19.89 -31.78 -54.82
C ASP A 546 20.76 -32.95 -54.28
N GLN A 547 21.39 -32.85 -53.11
CA GLN A 547 22.25 -33.89 -52.52
C GLN A 547 23.43 -34.33 -53.39
N GLY A 548 23.93 -33.45 -54.26
CA GLY A 548 25.10 -33.69 -55.11
C GLY A 548 26.37 -32.99 -54.64
N GLY A 549 27.07 -33.53 -53.63
CA GLY A 549 28.39 -33.03 -53.22
C GLY A 549 29.42 -33.05 -54.37
N GLY A 550 29.93 -31.86 -54.77
CA GLY A 550 30.97 -31.66 -55.78
C GLY A 550 32.19 -30.89 -55.24
N LEU A 551 33.39 -31.23 -55.73
CA LEU A 551 34.71 -30.89 -55.15
C LEU A 551 35.24 -29.45 -55.35
N LEU A 552 34.44 -28.50 -55.83
CA LEU A 552 34.92 -27.13 -56.13
C LEU A 552 33.91 -26.07 -55.69
N GLY A 553 33.47 -26.16 -54.43
CA GLY A 553 32.38 -25.37 -53.88
C GLY A 553 32.47 -23.87 -54.13
N PHE A 554 31.40 -23.34 -54.73
CA PHE A 554 30.69 -22.10 -54.37
C PHE A 554 29.27 -22.26 -54.91
N ASN A 555 28.26 -22.19 -54.05
CA ASN A 555 26.84 -22.38 -54.38
C ASN A 555 26.06 -21.18 -53.85
N TYR A 556 25.34 -20.47 -54.72
CA TYR A 556 24.42 -19.37 -54.36
C TYR A 556 22.99 -19.91 -54.24
N ASP A 557 22.22 -19.41 -53.27
CA ASP A 557 20.84 -19.84 -53.02
C ASP A 557 19.78 -18.73 -53.16
N GLY A 558 18.50 -19.07 -52.94
CA GLY A 558 17.39 -18.11 -52.98
C GLY A 558 17.28 -17.20 -51.74
N ALA A 559 17.97 -17.53 -50.65
CA ALA A 559 18.09 -16.69 -49.47
C ALA A 559 19.05 -15.53 -49.72
N ASP A 560 20.16 -15.75 -50.44
CA ASP A 560 21.09 -14.71 -50.89
C ASP A 560 20.37 -13.61 -51.70
N LEU A 561 19.53 -14.03 -52.65
CA LEU A 561 18.75 -13.12 -53.48
C LEU A 561 17.71 -12.33 -52.68
N SER A 562 17.11 -12.97 -51.67
CA SER A 562 16.10 -12.36 -50.81
C SER A 562 16.71 -11.32 -49.86
N LEU A 563 17.92 -11.60 -49.34
CA LEU A 563 18.70 -10.69 -48.49
C LEU A 563 19.21 -9.49 -49.29
N MET A 564 19.68 -9.71 -50.52
CA MET A 564 20.11 -8.62 -51.39
C MET A 564 18.96 -7.68 -51.77
N ILE A 565 17.74 -8.21 -51.94
CA ILE A 565 16.54 -7.40 -52.16
C ILE A 565 16.19 -6.57 -50.91
N ASN A 566 16.29 -7.17 -49.72
CA ASN A 566 15.99 -6.51 -48.47
C ASN A 566 16.96 -5.35 -48.18
N GLY A 567 18.27 -5.61 -48.30
CA GLY A 567 19.34 -4.63 -48.05
C GLY A 567 19.49 -3.56 -49.13
N LEU A 568 19.18 -3.84 -50.40
CA LEU A 568 19.24 -2.79 -51.44
C LEU A 568 17.97 -1.95 -51.52
N PHE A 569 16.79 -2.51 -51.20
CA PHE A 569 15.52 -1.91 -51.63
C PHE A 569 14.42 -1.79 -50.56
N ILE A 570 14.45 -2.54 -49.45
CA ILE A 570 13.36 -2.51 -48.44
C ILE A 570 13.79 -1.76 -47.18
N ASP A 571 14.92 -2.13 -46.59
CA ASP A 571 15.55 -1.40 -45.49
C ASP A 571 17.05 -1.19 -45.81
N PRO A 572 17.39 -0.15 -46.56
CA PRO A 572 18.78 0.09 -46.96
C PRO A 572 19.73 0.45 -45.81
N THR A 573 19.18 0.75 -44.63
CA THR A 573 19.97 1.17 -43.47
C THR A 573 20.37 -0.02 -42.60
N ASN A 574 19.48 -1.02 -42.44
CA ASN A 574 19.76 -2.19 -41.58
C ASN A 574 19.60 -3.55 -42.29
N GLY A 575 19.15 -3.58 -43.54
CA GLY A 575 18.87 -4.82 -44.27
C GLY A 575 20.10 -5.65 -44.67
N TRP A 576 21.29 -5.15 -44.33
CA TRP A 576 22.58 -5.86 -44.48
C TRP A 576 23.16 -6.35 -43.14
N ASP A 577 22.52 -6.03 -42.00
CA ASP A 577 23.04 -6.38 -40.68
C ASP A 577 22.96 -7.90 -40.44
N GLY A 578 24.10 -8.52 -40.10
CA GLY A 578 24.20 -9.96 -39.82
C GLY A 578 24.69 -10.84 -40.98
N ILE A 579 25.03 -10.26 -42.13
CA ILE A 579 25.59 -11.00 -43.28
C ILE A 579 27.12 -11.11 -43.14
N CYS A 580 27.70 -12.30 -43.32
CA CYS A 580 29.16 -12.45 -43.35
C CYS A 580 29.73 -12.03 -44.70
N LEU A 581 30.95 -11.47 -44.68
CA LEU A 581 31.70 -11.15 -45.90
C LEU A 581 31.98 -12.37 -46.80
N ASP A 582 31.88 -13.59 -46.27
CA ASP A 582 32.09 -14.83 -47.02
C ASP A 582 30.89 -15.23 -47.90
N GLU A 583 29.72 -14.59 -47.75
CA GLU A 583 28.53 -14.80 -48.62
C GLU A 583 28.37 -13.71 -49.70
N ALA A 584 29.24 -12.70 -49.71
CA ALA A 584 29.20 -11.56 -50.66
C ALA A 584 30.41 -11.50 -51.59
N ASP A 585 30.92 -12.66 -52.02
CA ASP A 585 31.80 -12.75 -53.19
C ASP A 585 30.98 -12.50 -54.46
N ILE A 586 31.03 -11.26 -54.96
CA ILE A 586 30.83 -10.97 -56.38
C ILE A 586 32.19 -10.57 -56.95
N ASP A 587 32.95 -11.55 -57.44
CA ASP A 587 34.22 -11.33 -58.14
C ASP A 587 34.01 -10.56 -59.48
N PHE A 588 34.34 -9.27 -59.48
CA PHE A 588 34.38 -8.43 -60.70
C PHE A 588 35.75 -8.42 -61.40
N SER A 589 36.69 -9.29 -61.04
CA SER A 589 38.10 -9.15 -61.43
C SER A 589 38.52 -9.87 -62.71
N ALA A 590 37.63 -10.59 -63.42
CA ALA A 590 37.97 -11.27 -64.67
C ALA A 590 37.75 -10.37 -65.91
N PRO A 591 38.80 -9.89 -66.62
CA PRO A 591 38.65 -9.03 -67.80
C PRO A 591 38.43 -9.81 -69.10
N ALA A 592 38.34 -11.13 -69.06
CA ALA A 592 38.25 -11.97 -70.25
C ALA A 592 37.44 -13.24 -70.00
N ARG A 593 36.34 -13.38 -70.75
CA ARG A 593 35.51 -14.60 -70.82
C ARG A 593 36.30 -15.77 -71.41
N PRO A 594 36.31 -16.95 -70.77
CA PRO A 594 36.34 -18.22 -71.48
C PRO A 594 34.92 -18.80 -71.48
N VAL A 595 34.34 -18.86 -72.67
CA VAL A 595 33.05 -19.51 -72.95
C VAL A 595 33.25 -21.03 -72.86
N GLU A 596 33.01 -21.66 -71.71
CA GLU A 596 32.77 -23.12 -71.60
C GLU A 596 31.78 -23.53 -70.49
N ASP A 597 30.97 -22.63 -69.93
CA ASP A 597 29.84 -23.01 -69.08
C ASP A 597 28.58 -22.19 -69.42
N PRO A 598 27.50 -22.81 -69.93
CA PRO A 598 26.28 -22.10 -70.30
C PRO A 598 25.38 -21.71 -69.11
N MET A 599 25.79 -21.90 -67.86
CA MET A 599 24.97 -21.58 -66.67
C MET A 599 25.64 -20.73 -65.58
N THR A 600 26.75 -20.05 -65.87
CA THR A 600 27.31 -19.04 -64.95
C THR A 600 26.64 -17.69 -65.19
N ILE A 601 25.83 -17.23 -64.22
CA ILE A 601 25.26 -15.88 -64.20
C ILE A 601 26.32 -14.94 -63.63
N ASP A 602 26.85 -14.03 -64.44
CA ASP A 602 27.80 -13.00 -63.99
C ASP A 602 27.08 -11.68 -63.60
N GLY A 603 27.82 -10.71 -63.06
CA GLY A 603 27.25 -9.40 -62.69
C GLY A 603 26.60 -8.63 -63.86
N ALA A 604 26.93 -8.96 -65.11
CA ALA A 604 26.28 -8.40 -66.30
C ALA A 604 24.94 -9.11 -66.59
N ASP A 605 24.83 -10.41 -66.35
CA ASP A 605 23.56 -11.15 -66.45
C ASP A 605 22.55 -10.69 -65.38
N LEU A 606 23.02 -10.38 -64.17
CA LEU A 606 22.20 -9.80 -63.10
C LEU A 606 21.72 -8.37 -63.43
N SER A 607 22.61 -7.57 -64.03
CA SER A 607 22.26 -6.23 -64.52
C SER A 607 21.20 -6.28 -65.63
N LEU A 608 21.29 -7.28 -66.52
CA LEU A 608 20.31 -7.51 -67.59
C LEU A 608 18.95 -7.99 -67.05
N LEU A 609 18.93 -8.83 -66.01
CA LEU A 609 17.69 -9.26 -65.35
C LEU A 609 16.97 -8.10 -64.67
N ILE A 610 17.72 -7.20 -64.01
CA ILE A 610 17.18 -6.00 -63.37
C ILE A 610 16.62 -5.02 -64.44
N ASP A 611 17.33 -4.82 -65.55
CA ASP A 611 16.90 -3.95 -66.65
C ASP A 611 15.64 -4.49 -67.35
N ALA A 612 15.57 -5.83 -67.51
CA ALA A 612 14.45 -6.56 -68.13
C ALA A 612 13.19 -6.66 -67.28
N LEU A 613 13.29 -6.62 -65.94
CA LEU A 613 12.12 -6.71 -65.06
C LEU A 613 11.60 -5.34 -64.62
N PHE A 614 12.47 -4.34 -64.48
CA PHE A 614 12.12 -3.14 -63.70
C PHE A 614 12.41 -1.80 -64.37
N ILE A 615 13.30 -1.72 -65.37
CA ILE A 615 13.67 -0.43 -66.01
C ILE A 615 13.01 -0.29 -67.38
N ASN A 616 13.04 -1.31 -68.24
CA ASN A 616 12.33 -1.29 -69.53
C ASN A 616 11.89 -2.69 -69.99
N PRO A 617 10.84 -3.26 -69.36
CA PRO A 617 10.44 -4.66 -69.58
C PRO A 617 9.97 -4.99 -71.01
N ALA A 618 9.59 -3.98 -71.79
CA ALA A 618 9.14 -4.15 -73.18
C ALA A 618 10.25 -4.57 -74.16
N ASN A 619 11.53 -4.42 -73.79
CA ASN A 619 12.66 -4.75 -74.67
C ASN A 619 13.07 -6.23 -74.63
N PHE A 620 12.68 -6.99 -73.60
CA PHE A 620 13.29 -8.29 -73.30
C PHE A 620 12.34 -9.50 -73.36
N LEU A 621 11.04 -9.28 -73.55
CA LEU A 621 10.08 -10.35 -73.82
C LEU A 621 9.95 -10.60 -75.32
N ARG A 622 11.02 -11.14 -75.93
CA ARG A 622 10.95 -11.70 -77.30
C ARG A 622 11.25 -13.20 -77.26
N ASN A 623 10.55 -13.95 -78.08
CA ASN A 623 10.87 -15.35 -78.34
C ASN A 623 12.27 -15.46 -78.95
N CYS A 624 12.90 -16.65 -78.90
CA CYS A 624 14.23 -16.87 -79.48
C CYS A 624 14.31 -16.61 -81.01
N ASP A 625 13.18 -16.42 -81.70
CA ASP A 625 13.09 -16.02 -83.11
C ASP A 625 12.93 -14.49 -83.31
N GLY A 626 12.97 -13.71 -82.24
CA GLY A 626 12.86 -12.25 -82.24
C GLY A 626 11.43 -11.70 -82.30
N THR A 627 10.39 -12.53 -82.18
CA THR A 627 8.99 -12.06 -82.13
C THR A 627 8.57 -11.64 -80.70
N PRO A 628 7.66 -10.66 -80.52
CA PRO A 628 7.17 -10.28 -79.19
C PRO A 628 6.46 -11.45 -78.50
N ASN A 629 6.82 -11.73 -77.24
CA ASN A 629 6.10 -12.65 -76.37
C ASN A 629 5.09 -11.85 -75.55
N TRP A 630 3.80 -11.96 -75.88
CA TRP A 630 2.72 -11.26 -75.16
C TRP A 630 2.34 -12.00 -73.88
#